data_AF-A0A388LKX4-F1
#
_entry.id   AF-A0A388LKX4-F1
#
_cell.length_a   1.000
_cell.length_b   1.000
_cell.length_c   1.000
_cell.angle_alpha   90.00
_cell.angle_beta   90.00
_cell.angle_gamma   90.00
#
_symmetry.space_group_name_H-M   'P 1'
#
loop_
_entity.id
_entity.type
_entity.pdbx_description
1 polymer ?
#
loop_
_entity_poly.entity_id
_entity_poly.type
_entity_poly.pdbx_seq_one_letter_code
_entity_poly.pdbx_strand_id
1 'polypeptide(L)'
;MKEAGCLPNAVTFLTLIGGCVKGGQSQGVAARLVDEMVDAQCKPIPSLSSAVISACVALTKKEISQVCQKMSDLGAAIFSHVAKLLLQDDLDHQQVKETAVEMLGEMGREWGKVFKARFLGAVCHALWHQGLETRATIVLSCGMEASLVPLGTCVFEEDTWVLDLRSMSAGIAITIWWLWLRAIQKILAEWRTGGERQWEVSDLFPLLPPNVVWNTGMQHPVLSAESQTPGHGVSRSKDTDERVDQEGAPRGGKVVVRFSCLPTELVLVTGIGRGRGDEMDGGIGGMREVFQTELERVGSPFRVTTNRGEMSASLGAVVKWLRRSGPEITNTGARR
;
A
#
# COMPACT_ATOMS: atom_id res chain seq x y z
N MET A 1 11.97 23.96 -26.60
CA MET A 1 13.15 23.11 -26.30
C MET A 1 13.71 22.47 -27.58
N LYS A 2 12.97 21.56 -28.25
CA LYS A 2 13.43 20.94 -29.51
C LYS A 2 13.73 21.96 -30.61
N GLU A 3 12.86 22.97 -30.79
CA GLU A 3 13.07 24.08 -31.74
C GLU A 3 14.33 24.91 -31.45
N ALA A 4 14.80 24.92 -30.19
CA ALA A 4 16.02 25.60 -29.78
C ALA A 4 17.27 24.68 -29.87
N GLY A 5 17.13 23.47 -30.41
CA GLY A 5 18.23 22.50 -30.56
C GLY A 5 18.66 21.80 -29.26
N CYS A 6 17.91 21.96 -28.16
CA CYS A 6 18.24 21.30 -26.89
C CYS A 6 17.71 19.85 -26.87
N LEU A 7 18.59 18.89 -26.56
CA LEU A 7 18.24 17.47 -26.45
C LEU A 7 17.52 17.16 -25.13
N PRO A 8 16.40 16.40 -25.16
CA PRO A 8 15.73 15.97 -23.94
C PRO A 8 16.61 15.02 -23.12
N ASN A 9 16.50 15.11 -21.80
CA ASN A 9 17.17 14.21 -20.85
C ASN A 9 16.15 13.53 -19.92
N ALA A 10 16.63 12.69 -18.99
CA ALA A 10 15.78 11.93 -18.08
C ALA A 10 14.88 12.83 -17.21
N VAL A 11 15.36 14.02 -16.83
CA VAL A 11 14.58 15.00 -16.07
C VAL A 11 13.46 15.60 -16.93
N THR A 12 13.73 15.83 -18.22
CA THR A 12 12.73 16.31 -19.18
C THR A 12 11.59 15.29 -19.31
N PHE A 13 11.91 14.02 -19.56
CA PHE A 13 10.91 12.97 -19.68
C PHE A 13 10.17 12.72 -18.37
N LEU A 14 10.86 12.74 -17.22
CA LEU A 14 10.22 12.64 -15.90
C LEU A 14 9.18 13.75 -15.71
N THR A 15 9.53 14.99 -16.08
CA THR A 15 8.64 16.14 -15.95
C THR A 15 7.43 16.01 -16.87
N LEU A 16 7.64 15.61 -18.14
CA LEU A 16 6.56 15.46 -19.11
C LEU A 16 5.63 14.30 -18.76
N ILE A 17 6.18 13.11 -18.48
CA ILE A 17 5.39 11.92 -18.12
C ILE A 17 4.68 12.15 -16.78
N GLY A 18 5.38 12.67 -15.77
CA GLY A 18 4.80 13.00 -14.48
C GLY A 18 3.69 14.05 -14.58
N GLY A 19 3.85 15.04 -15.46
CA GLY A 19 2.82 16.02 -15.79
C GLY A 19 1.60 15.39 -16.46
N CYS A 20 1.80 14.46 -17.40
CA CYS A 20 0.72 13.74 -18.06
C CYS A 20 -0.10 12.90 -17.07
N VAL A 21 0.58 12.17 -16.18
CA VAL A 21 -0.06 11.36 -15.13
C VAL A 21 -0.90 12.24 -14.20
N LYS A 22 -0.37 13.37 -13.74
CA LYS A 22 -1.09 14.29 -12.86
C LYS A 22 -2.24 15.01 -13.56
N GLY A 23 -2.08 15.34 -14.84
CA GLY A 23 -3.07 16.05 -15.62
C GLY A 23 -4.21 15.17 -16.14
N GLY A 24 -4.20 13.86 -15.87
CA GLY A 24 -5.17 12.92 -16.41
C GLY A 24 -5.17 12.87 -17.94
N GLN A 25 -4.05 13.24 -18.57
CA GLN A 25 -3.92 13.34 -20.02
C GLN A 25 -4.00 11.94 -20.66
N SER A 26 -4.51 11.88 -21.89
CA SER A 26 -4.86 10.67 -22.61
C SER A 26 -3.75 9.62 -22.63
N GLN A 27 -4.16 8.36 -22.42
CA GLN A 27 -3.38 7.10 -22.42
C GLN A 27 -2.22 7.09 -23.45
N GLY A 28 -2.47 7.57 -24.67
CA GLY A 28 -1.48 7.57 -25.75
C GLY A 28 -0.29 8.54 -25.61
N VAL A 29 -0.37 9.59 -24.78
CA VAL A 29 0.71 10.59 -24.65
C VAL A 29 1.88 10.03 -23.85
N ALA A 30 1.62 9.30 -22.76
CA ALA A 30 2.69 8.73 -21.94
C ALA A 30 3.46 7.64 -22.70
N ALA A 31 2.77 6.78 -23.45
CA ALA A 31 3.42 5.78 -24.30
C ALA A 31 4.30 6.45 -25.37
N ARG A 32 3.80 7.50 -26.03
CA ARG A 32 4.59 8.30 -26.99
C ARG A 32 5.82 8.96 -26.37
N LEU A 33 5.72 9.47 -25.15
CA LEU A 33 6.86 10.06 -24.46
C LEU A 33 7.92 9.01 -24.10
N VAL A 34 7.53 7.77 -23.83
CA VAL A 34 8.45 6.64 -23.67
C VAL A 34 9.14 6.32 -25.01
N ASP A 35 8.41 6.40 -26.13
CA ASP A 35 9.00 6.18 -27.47
C ASP A 35 10.06 7.24 -27.79
N GLU A 36 9.75 8.51 -27.55
CA GLU A 36 10.71 9.60 -27.73
C GLU A 36 11.93 9.48 -26.81
N MET A 37 11.76 8.90 -25.62
CA MET A 37 12.86 8.61 -24.70
C MET A 37 13.76 7.50 -25.21
N VAL A 38 13.19 6.46 -25.83
CA VAL A 38 13.94 5.38 -26.49
C VAL A 38 14.70 5.91 -27.69
N ASP A 39 14.07 6.72 -28.53
CA ASP A 39 14.70 7.34 -29.70
C ASP A 39 15.87 8.25 -29.29
N ALA A 40 15.72 8.95 -28.16
CA ALA A 40 16.78 9.75 -27.57
C ALA A 40 17.85 8.93 -26.82
N GLN A 41 17.73 7.60 -26.75
CA GLN A 41 18.60 6.69 -26.00
C GLN A 41 18.79 7.13 -24.53
N CYS A 42 17.72 7.69 -23.95
CA CYS A 42 17.77 8.24 -22.60
C CYS A 42 17.49 7.15 -21.56
N LYS A 43 18.52 6.79 -20.79
CA LYS A 43 18.41 5.73 -19.78
C LYS A 43 17.46 6.13 -18.63
N PRO A 44 16.58 5.21 -18.18
CA PRO A 44 15.73 5.45 -17.03
C PRO A 44 16.51 5.71 -15.74
N ILE A 45 16.04 6.67 -14.95
CA ILE A 45 16.47 6.89 -13.55
C ILE A 45 15.34 6.42 -12.60
N PRO A 46 15.62 6.11 -11.32
CA PRO A 46 14.60 5.58 -10.38
C PRO A 46 13.28 6.36 -10.35
N SER A 47 13.35 7.70 -10.33
CA SER A 47 12.18 8.58 -10.34
C SER A 47 11.36 8.47 -11.63
N LEU A 48 12.04 8.37 -12.78
CA LEU A 48 11.41 8.22 -14.10
C LEU A 48 10.75 6.85 -14.23
N SER A 49 11.40 5.78 -13.76
CA SER A 49 10.82 4.43 -13.73
C SER A 49 9.50 4.40 -12.95
N SER A 50 9.44 5.06 -11.79
CA SER A 50 8.20 5.17 -10.99
C SER A 50 7.10 5.95 -11.72
N ALA A 51 7.46 7.01 -12.45
CA ALA A 51 6.52 7.80 -13.24
C ALA A 51 5.95 7.01 -14.42
N VAL A 52 6.79 6.21 -15.11
CA VAL A 52 6.35 5.34 -16.21
C VAL A 52 5.36 4.29 -15.72
N ILE A 53 5.61 3.62 -14.59
CA ILE A 53 4.66 2.65 -14.01
C ILE A 53 3.35 3.33 -13.60
N SER A 54 3.44 4.55 -13.05
CA SER A 54 2.23 5.32 -12.71
C SER A 54 1.38 5.63 -13.96
N ALA A 55 2.01 5.81 -15.12
CA ALA A 55 1.30 5.97 -16.38
C ALA A 55 0.61 4.67 -16.85
N CYS A 56 1.14 3.49 -16.51
CA CYS A 56 0.55 2.20 -16.86
C CYS A 56 -0.89 2.00 -16.32
N VAL A 57 -1.28 2.73 -15.27
CA VAL A 57 -2.67 2.78 -14.78
C VAL A 57 -3.67 3.09 -15.88
N ALA A 58 -3.28 3.99 -16.79
CA ALA A 58 -4.14 4.42 -17.89
C ALA A 58 -3.87 3.64 -19.18
N LEU A 59 -3.00 2.62 -19.21
CA LEU A 59 -2.64 1.93 -20.44
C LEU A 59 -3.39 0.60 -20.61
N THR A 60 -3.61 0.20 -21.85
CA THR A 60 -4.08 -1.16 -22.19
C THR A 60 -2.98 -2.19 -21.93
N LYS A 61 -3.34 -3.48 -21.72
CA LYS A 61 -2.34 -4.57 -21.57
C LYS A 61 -1.28 -4.58 -22.69
N LYS A 62 -1.69 -4.28 -23.92
CA LYS A 62 -0.79 -4.19 -25.08
C LYS A 62 0.22 -3.04 -24.96
N GLU A 63 -0.25 -1.85 -24.57
CA GLU A 63 0.62 -0.69 -24.38
C GLU A 63 1.55 -0.88 -23.18
N ILE A 64 1.06 -1.48 -22.08
CA ILE A 64 1.90 -1.85 -20.92
C ILE A 64 3.02 -2.79 -21.37
N SER A 65 2.70 -3.82 -22.16
CA SER A 65 3.72 -4.74 -22.70
C SER A 65 4.79 -4.00 -23.50
N GLN A 66 4.38 -3.10 -24.40
CA GLN A 66 5.30 -2.31 -25.22
C GLN A 66 6.18 -1.37 -24.38
N VAL A 67 5.58 -0.66 -23.42
CA VAL A 67 6.29 0.26 -22.52
C VAL A 67 7.30 -0.51 -21.67
N CYS A 68 6.89 -1.62 -21.05
CA CYS A 68 7.79 -2.44 -20.23
C CYS A 68 8.94 -3.01 -21.05
N GLN A 69 8.68 -3.50 -22.27
CA GLN A 69 9.72 -4.00 -23.16
C GLN A 69 10.74 -2.89 -23.50
N LYS A 70 10.25 -1.73 -23.92
CA LYS A 70 11.09 -0.56 -24.24
C LYS A 70 11.96 -0.11 -23.06
N MET A 71 11.39 -0.08 -21.85
CA MET A 71 12.14 0.24 -20.65
C MET A 71 13.21 -0.81 -20.33
N SER A 72 12.89 -2.10 -20.53
CA SER A 72 13.86 -3.18 -20.37
C SER A 72 15.00 -3.08 -21.39
N ASP A 73 14.69 -2.79 -22.66
CA ASP A 73 15.68 -2.64 -23.74
C ASP A 73 16.63 -1.46 -23.50
N LEU A 74 16.16 -0.42 -22.80
CA LEU A 74 16.99 0.72 -22.33
C LEU A 74 17.84 0.39 -21.09
N GLY A 75 17.81 -0.84 -20.60
CA GLY A 75 18.62 -1.33 -19.48
C GLY A 75 17.93 -1.29 -18.12
N ALA A 76 16.62 -1.04 -18.04
CA ALA A 76 15.86 -1.16 -16.81
C ALA A 76 15.18 -2.54 -16.72
N ALA A 77 15.99 -3.58 -16.45
CA ALA A 77 15.56 -4.99 -16.36
C ALA A 77 14.33 -5.22 -15.45
N ILE A 78 14.16 -4.35 -14.44
CA ILE A 78 13.04 -4.36 -13.50
C ILE A 78 11.66 -4.33 -14.16
N PHE A 79 11.57 -3.77 -15.37
CA PHE A 79 10.32 -3.73 -16.12
C PHE A 79 9.88 -5.10 -16.65
N SER A 80 10.79 -6.08 -16.75
CA SER A 80 10.44 -7.47 -17.07
C SER A 80 9.60 -8.10 -15.94
N HIS A 81 9.99 -7.89 -14.68
CA HIS A 81 9.22 -8.33 -13.52
C HIS A 81 7.89 -7.59 -13.40
N VAL A 82 7.87 -6.27 -13.67
CA VAL A 82 6.63 -5.48 -13.69
C VAL A 82 5.67 -5.98 -14.77
N ALA A 83 6.16 -6.26 -15.98
CA ALA A 83 5.36 -6.86 -17.05
C ALA A 83 4.79 -8.21 -16.63
N LYS A 84 5.61 -9.08 -16.04
CA LYS A 84 5.18 -10.39 -15.51
C LYS A 84 4.04 -10.22 -14.50
N LEU A 85 4.20 -9.33 -13.51
CA LEU A 85 3.18 -9.07 -12.48
C LEU A 85 1.86 -8.53 -13.06
N LEU A 86 1.92 -7.64 -14.05
CA LEU A 86 0.74 -6.96 -14.62
C LEU A 86 0.04 -7.74 -15.74
N LEU A 87 0.76 -8.57 -16.50
CA LEU A 87 0.29 -9.09 -17.77
C LEU A 87 0.15 -10.61 -17.81
N GLN A 88 0.91 -11.34 -17.00
CA GLN A 88 0.82 -12.80 -16.99
C GLN A 88 -0.39 -13.24 -16.16
N ASP A 89 -1.35 -13.92 -16.78
CA ASP A 89 -2.64 -14.23 -16.14
C ASP A 89 -2.55 -15.41 -15.15
N ASP A 90 -1.59 -16.33 -15.30
CA ASP A 90 -1.49 -17.62 -14.60
C ASP A 90 -0.50 -17.67 -13.43
N LEU A 91 -0.25 -16.53 -12.75
CA LEU A 91 0.62 -16.50 -11.58
C LEU A 91 -0.11 -16.89 -10.29
N ASP A 92 0.41 -17.91 -9.60
CA ASP A 92 0.01 -18.24 -8.23
C ASP A 92 0.62 -17.26 -7.20
N HIS A 93 0.20 -17.36 -5.93
CA HIS A 93 0.67 -16.47 -4.87
C HIS A 93 2.19 -16.56 -4.63
N GLN A 94 2.77 -17.75 -4.77
CA GLN A 94 4.19 -17.98 -4.55
C GLN A 94 5.02 -17.36 -5.68
N GLN A 95 4.60 -17.53 -6.93
CA GLN A 95 5.23 -16.93 -8.10
C GLN A 95 5.13 -15.40 -8.08
N VAL A 96 4.00 -14.84 -7.61
CA VAL A 96 3.88 -13.39 -7.39
C VAL A 96 4.86 -12.92 -6.33
N LYS A 97 4.97 -13.65 -5.20
CA LYS A 97 5.93 -13.33 -4.12
C LYS A 97 7.37 -13.36 -4.62
N GLU A 98 7.77 -14.44 -5.30
CA GLU A 98 9.10 -14.60 -5.89
C GLU A 98 9.42 -13.46 -6.87
N THR A 99 8.50 -13.18 -7.80
CA THR A 99 8.66 -12.08 -8.77
C THR A 99 8.79 -10.72 -8.08
N ALA A 100 8.04 -10.48 -7.00
CA ALA A 100 8.13 -9.23 -6.24
C ALA A 100 9.47 -9.11 -5.49
N VAL A 101 10.00 -10.21 -4.95
CA VAL A 101 11.31 -10.23 -4.27
C VAL A 101 12.44 -10.01 -5.27
N GLU A 102 12.39 -10.66 -6.44
CA GLU A 102 13.35 -10.45 -7.53
C GLU A 102 13.34 -8.99 -7.99
N MET A 103 12.15 -8.43 -8.26
CA MET A 103 11.97 -7.02 -8.63
C MET A 103 12.60 -6.07 -7.61
N LEU A 104 12.43 -6.32 -6.31
CA LEU A 104 13.03 -5.50 -5.24
C LEU A 104 14.54 -5.70 -5.12
N GLY A 105 15.04 -6.89 -5.43
CA GLY A 105 16.46 -7.25 -5.45
C GLY A 105 17.22 -6.58 -6.58
N GLU A 106 16.59 -6.39 -7.74
CA GLU A 106 17.18 -5.65 -8.86
C GLU A 106 17.38 -4.16 -8.59
N MET A 107 16.62 -3.58 -7.65
CA MET A 107 16.83 -2.20 -7.23
C MET A 107 18.12 -2.10 -6.40
N GLY A 108 19.20 -1.66 -7.04
CA GLY A 108 20.50 -1.47 -6.39
C GLY A 108 20.55 -0.36 -5.34
N ARG A 109 21.75 0.02 -4.93
CA ARG A 109 21.98 1.06 -3.91
C ARG A 109 21.50 2.45 -4.36
N GLU A 110 21.51 2.70 -5.67
CA GLU A 110 21.11 3.94 -6.32
C GLU A 110 19.63 4.31 -6.14
N TRP A 111 18.76 3.34 -5.83
CA TRP A 111 17.34 3.60 -5.59
C TRP A 111 17.05 4.18 -4.20
N GLY A 112 17.97 4.05 -3.23
CA GLY A 112 17.71 4.46 -1.84
C GLY A 112 16.41 3.86 -1.25
N LYS A 113 16.09 4.15 0.01
CA LYS A 113 14.86 3.62 0.62
C LYS A 113 13.60 4.26 0.03
N VAL A 114 13.68 5.56 -0.24
CA VAL A 114 12.51 6.37 -0.63
C VAL A 114 12.09 6.07 -2.08
N PHE A 115 13.01 5.91 -3.04
CA PHE A 115 12.59 5.60 -4.42
C PHE A 115 12.11 4.15 -4.55
N LYS A 116 12.68 3.20 -3.81
CA LYS A 116 12.14 1.83 -3.71
C LYS A 116 10.68 1.82 -3.24
N ALA A 117 10.39 2.55 -2.16
CA ALA A 117 9.02 2.67 -1.63
C ALA A 117 8.05 3.35 -2.63
N ARG A 118 8.52 4.38 -3.35
CA ARG A 118 7.72 5.06 -4.39
C ARG A 118 7.42 4.14 -5.56
N PHE A 119 8.42 3.41 -6.05
CA PHE A 119 8.24 2.47 -7.14
C PHE A 119 7.29 1.33 -6.76
N LEU A 120 7.49 0.73 -5.58
CA LEU A 120 6.58 -0.27 -5.03
C LEU A 120 5.13 0.24 -4.99
N GLY A 121 4.95 1.49 -4.54
CA GLY A 121 3.65 2.13 -4.55
C GLY A 121 3.05 2.31 -5.94
N ALA A 122 3.85 2.67 -6.94
CA ALA A 122 3.40 2.75 -8.32
C ALA A 122 2.98 1.37 -8.86
N VAL A 123 3.74 0.31 -8.54
CA VAL A 123 3.39 -1.07 -8.92
C VAL A 123 2.09 -1.52 -8.25
N CYS A 124 1.92 -1.26 -6.95
CA CYS A 124 0.67 -1.55 -6.23
C CYS A 124 -0.51 -0.82 -6.87
N HIS A 125 -0.34 0.45 -7.24
CA HIS A 125 -1.36 1.25 -7.90
C HIS A 125 -1.73 0.69 -9.28
N ALA A 126 -0.73 0.31 -10.08
CA ALA A 126 -0.97 -0.29 -11.38
C ALA A 126 -1.69 -1.64 -11.26
N LEU A 127 -1.26 -2.52 -10.35
CA LEU A 127 -1.94 -3.80 -10.10
C LEU A 127 -3.39 -3.60 -9.66
N TRP A 128 -3.63 -2.64 -8.77
CA TRP A 128 -4.97 -2.28 -8.32
C TRP A 128 -5.88 -1.88 -9.50
N HIS A 129 -5.41 -0.99 -10.36
CA HIS A 129 -6.18 -0.53 -11.52
C HIS A 129 -6.46 -1.62 -12.56
N GLN A 130 -5.61 -2.64 -12.61
CA GLN A 130 -5.82 -3.80 -13.49
C GLN A 130 -6.73 -4.88 -12.85
N GLY A 131 -7.29 -4.65 -11.66
CA GLY A 131 -8.11 -5.63 -10.95
C GLY A 131 -7.31 -6.81 -10.39
N LEU A 132 -6.04 -6.56 -10.03
CA LEU A 132 -5.11 -7.55 -9.49
C LEU A 132 -4.83 -7.27 -8.00
N GLU A 133 -5.87 -7.06 -7.20
CA GLU A 133 -5.81 -6.60 -5.81
C GLU A 133 -5.04 -7.57 -4.90
N THR A 134 -5.24 -8.87 -5.10
CA THR A 134 -4.50 -9.92 -4.37
C THR A 134 -3.01 -9.85 -4.66
N ARG A 135 -2.62 -9.59 -5.92
CA ARG A 135 -1.21 -9.41 -6.29
C ARG A 135 -0.64 -8.14 -5.69
N ALA A 136 -1.40 -7.03 -5.71
CA ALA A 136 -1.01 -5.79 -5.05
C ALA A 136 -0.75 -6.00 -3.55
N THR A 137 -1.55 -6.83 -2.90
CA THR A 137 -1.39 -7.21 -1.48
C THR A 137 -0.09 -7.99 -1.24
N ILE A 138 0.21 -8.99 -2.07
CA ILE A 138 1.44 -9.78 -1.95
C ILE A 138 2.68 -8.89 -2.19
N VAL A 139 2.64 -8.03 -3.20
CA VAL A 139 3.70 -7.06 -3.48
C VAL A 139 3.90 -6.09 -2.31
N LEU A 140 2.81 -5.58 -1.72
CA LEU A 140 2.85 -4.78 -0.50
C LEU A 140 3.52 -5.55 0.65
N SER A 141 3.14 -6.82 0.87
CA SER A 141 3.73 -7.68 1.90
C SER A 141 5.24 -7.81 1.74
N CYS A 142 5.74 -8.05 0.52
CA CYS A 142 7.19 -8.08 0.24
C CYS A 142 7.87 -6.74 0.57
N GLY A 143 7.21 -5.62 0.26
CA GLY A 143 7.68 -4.29 0.63
C GLY A 143 7.75 -4.06 2.14
N MET A 144 6.82 -4.62 2.90
CA MET A 144 6.81 -4.57 4.37
C MET A 144 7.93 -5.44 4.97
N GLU A 145 8.13 -6.66 4.46
CA GLU A 145 9.27 -7.53 4.82
C GLU A 145 10.61 -6.82 4.54
N ALA A 146 10.69 -6.07 3.43
CA ALA A 146 11.85 -5.25 3.07
C ALA A 146 11.94 -3.90 3.83
N SER A 147 11.05 -3.65 4.79
CA SER A 147 10.99 -2.42 5.59
C SER A 147 10.85 -1.13 4.77
N LEU A 148 10.27 -1.20 3.56
CA LEU A 148 10.10 -0.06 2.64
C LEU A 148 8.83 0.75 2.93
N VAL A 149 7.82 0.11 3.51
CA VAL A 149 6.54 0.73 3.80
C VAL A 149 6.51 1.13 5.28
N PRO A 150 6.37 2.42 5.61
CA PRO A 150 6.14 2.82 7.00
C PRO A 150 4.79 2.26 7.43
N LEU A 151 4.76 1.57 8.56
CA LEU A 151 3.50 1.05 9.11
C LEU A 151 2.63 2.23 9.52
N GLY A 152 1.47 2.34 8.87
CA GLY A 152 0.39 3.19 9.32
C GLY A 152 -0.26 2.59 10.55
N THR A 153 -0.74 3.45 11.44
CA THR A 153 -1.48 3.01 12.63
C THR A 153 -2.94 2.79 12.23
N CYS A 154 -3.46 1.58 12.46
CA CYS A 154 -4.90 1.34 12.43
C CYS A 154 -5.37 1.43 13.87
N VAL A 155 -5.91 2.58 14.26
CA VAL A 155 -6.34 2.85 15.62
C VAL A 155 -7.80 2.46 15.75
N PHE A 156 -8.08 1.59 16.71
CA PHE A 156 -9.42 1.11 17.00
C PHE A 156 -9.87 1.73 18.32
N GLU A 157 -10.67 2.80 18.26
CA GLU A 157 -11.31 3.40 19.44
C GLU A 157 -12.72 2.81 19.65
N GLU A 158 -13.33 3.07 20.82
CA GLU A 158 -14.63 2.49 21.20
C GLU A 158 -15.74 2.83 20.19
N ASP A 159 -15.83 4.09 19.75
CA ASP A 159 -16.89 4.55 18.84
C ASP A 159 -16.41 4.84 17.40
N THR A 160 -15.10 4.87 17.17
CA THR A 160 -14.50 5.28 15.89
C THR A 160 -13.31 4.40 15.53
N TRP A 161 -13.27 3.89 14.30
CA TRP A 161 -12.06 3.22 13.78
C TRP A 161 -11.34 4.11 12.78
N VAL A 162 -10.03 4.27 12.99
CA VAL A 162 -9.19 5.20 12.26
C VAL A 162 -8.10 4.44 11.50
N LEU A 163 -7.97 4.71 10.21
CA LEU A 163 -6.88 4.22 9.38
C LEU A 163 -5.95 5.37 8.97
N ASP A 164 -4.71 5.36 9.46
CA ASP A 164 -3.71 6.38 9.14
C ASP A 164 -2.87 6.03 7.89
N LEU A 165 -3.01 6.87 6.86
CA LEU A 165 -2.40 6.71 5.54
C LEU A 165 -1.38 7.83 5.21
N ARG A 166 -1.12 8.76 6.14
CA ARG A 166 -0.36 10.02 5.87
C ARG A 166 1.04 9.82 5.31
N SER A 167 1.70 8.73 5.68
CA SER A 167 3.10 8.45 5.31
C SER A 167 3.23 7.52 4.10
N MET A 168 2.13 7.26 3.39
CA MET A 168 2.07 6.28 2.31
C MET A 168 1.94 6.93 0.94
N SER A 169 2.41 6.23 -0.09
CA SER A 169 2.05 6.57 -1.47
C SER A 169 0.62 6.13 -1.77
N ALA A 170 -0.02 6.73 -2.77
CA ALA A 170 -1.42 6.45 -3.09
C ALA A 170 -1.69 4.95 -3.32
N GLY A 171 -0.85 4.26 -4.11
CA GLY A 171 -1.02 2.82 -4.35
C GLY A 171 -0.92 1.97 -3.09
N ILE A 172 0.00 2.30 -2.17
CA ILE A 172 0.10 1.61 -0.88
C ILE A 172 -1.14 1.90 -0.02
N ALA A 173 -1.56 3.16 0.02
CA ALA A 173 -2.73 3.59 0.78
C ALA A 173 -4.02 2.89 0.30
N ILE A 174 -4.20 2.76 -1.01
CA ILE A 174 -5.34 2.05 -1.63
C ILE A 174 -5.32 0.57 -1.25
N THR A 175 -4.17 -0.11 -1.38
CA THR A 175 -4.06 -1.53 -1.01
C THR A 175 -4.34 -1.74 0.48
N ILE A 176 -3.80 -0.87 1.36
CA ILE A 176 -4.04 -0.97 2.81
C ILE A 176 -5.50 -0.68 3.17
N TRP A 177 -6.10 0.35 2.57
CA TRP A 177 -7.52 0.65 2.75
C TRP A 177 -8.41 -0.51 2.33
N TRP A 178 -8.09 -1.17 1.22
CA TRP A 178 -8.80 -2.37 0.78
C TRP A 178 -8.73 -3.51 1.79
N LEU A 179 -7.53 -3.79 2.30
CA LEU A 179 -7.34 -4.81 3.33
C LEU A 179 -8.13 -4.50 4.60
N TRP A 180 -8.16 -3.23 4.99
CA TRP A 180 -8.94 -2.78 6.13
C TRP A 180 -10.45 -3.00 5.93
N LEU A 181 -10.98 -2.71 4.74
CA LEU A 181 -12.37 -3.01 4.41
C LEU A 181 -12.69 -4.51 4.46
N ARG A 182 -11.77 -5.36 4.00
CA ARG A 182 -11.94 -6.83 4.10
C ARG A 182 -11.93 -7.30 5.55
N ALA A 183 -11.07 -6.73 6.39
CA ALA A 183 -11.07 -7.00 7.83
C ALA A 183 -12.41 -6.58 8.47
N ILE A 184 -12.93 -5.39 8.14
CA ILE A 184 -14.25 -4.92 8.58
C ILE A 184 -15.35 -5.89 8.13
N GLN A 185 -15.35 -6.33 6.87
CA GLN A 185 -16.34 -7.30 6.39
C GLN A 185 -16.31 -8.62 7.17
N LYS A 186 -15.10 -9.14 7.46
CA LYS A 186 -14.93 -10.36 8.25
C LYS A 186 -15.48 -10.18 9.66
N ILE A 187 -15.12 -9.08 10.34
CA ILE A 187 -15.63 -8.76 11.68
C ILE A 187 -17.16 -8.68 11.66
N LEU A 188 -17.75 -8.00 10.68
CA LEU A 188 -19.21 -7.87 10.55
C LEU A 188 -19.92 -9.20 10.29
N ALA A 189 -19.31 -10.13 9.55
CA ALA A 189 -19.88 -11.45 9.27
C ALA A 189 -19.90 -12.34 10.51
N GLU A 190 -18.85 -12.25 11.32
CA GLU A 190 -18.66 -13.03 12.55
C GLU A 190 -19.32 -12.36 13.77
N TRP A 191 -19.71 -11.09 13.67
CA TRP A 191 -20.34 -10.35 14.75
C TRP A 191 -21.65 -11.02 15.22
N ARG A 192 -21.79 -11.09 16.54
CA ARG A 192 -22.99 -11.57 17.23
C ARG A 192 -23.30 -10.59 18.35
N THR A 193 -24.56 -10.22 18.51
CA THR A 193 -24.99 -9.29 19.56
C THR A 193 -24.71 -9.87 20.94
N GLY A 194 -23.96 -9.15 21.77
CA GLY A 194 -23.64 -9.51 23.15
C GLY A 194 -22.23 -10.09 23.34
N GLY A 195 -21.46 -9.45 24.22
CA GLY A 195 -20.12 -9.90 24.67
C GLY A 195 -18.94 -9.27 23.92
N GLU A 196 -17.79 -9.23 24.58
CA GLU A 196 -16.50 -8.89 23.96
C GLU A 196 -16.08 -10.00 22.98
N ARG A 197 -15.56 -9.59 21.83
CA ARG A 197 -15.07 -10.50 20.79
C ARG A 197 -13.62 -10.18 20.47
N GLN A 198 -12.87 -11.20 20.08
CA GLN A 198 -11.45 -11.07 19.79
C GLN A 198 -11.09 -11.71 18.46
N TRP A 199 -10.17 -11.08 17.73
CA TRP A 199 -9.63 -11.54 16.46
C TRP A 199 -8.11 -11.49 16.49
N GLU A 200 -7.46 -12.52 15.95
CA GLU A 200 -6.04 -12.44 15.68
C GLU A 200 -5.82 -11.50 14.49
N VAL A 201 -4.82 -10.62 14.57
CA VAL A 201 -4.49 -9.70 13.48
C VAL A 201 -4.11 -10.46 12.20
N SER A 202 -3.44 -11.61 12.33
CA SER A 202 -3.10 -12.51 11.21
C SER A 202 -4.36 -13.06 10.51
N ASP A 203 -5.45 -13.28 11.26
CA ASP A 203 -6.73 -13.74 10.69
C ASP A 203 -7.44 -12.62 9.91
N LEU A 204 -7.26 -11.37 10.32
CA LEU A 204 -7.81 -10.20 9.62
C LEU A 204 -6.98 -9.84 8.38
N PHE A 205 -5.67 -10.10 8.42
CA PHE A 205 -4.73 -9.74 7.37
C PHE A 205 -3.81 -10.92 6.96
N PRO A 206 -4.37 -12.02 6.42
CA PRO A 206 -3.64 -13.28 6.22
C PRO A 206 -2.52 -13.21 5.17
N LEU A 207 -2.55 -12.21 4.30
CA LEU A 207 -1.54 -12.01 3.26
C LEU A 207 -0.43 -11.04 3.67
N LEU A 208 -0.51 -10.46 4.88
CA LEU A 208 0.53 -9.58 5.41
C LEU A 208 1.47 -10.34 6.35
N PRO A 209 2.71 -9.85 6.52
CA PRO A 209 3.65 -10.48 7.45
C PRO A 209 3.12 -10.43 8.89
N PRO A 210 3.28 -11.51 9.69
CA PRO A 210 2.74 -11.60 11.04
C PRO A 210 3.39 -10.62 12.04
N ASN A 211 4.57 -10.11 11.70
CA ASN A 211 5.32 -9.12 12.46
C ASN A 211 4.91 -7.66 12.15
N VAL A 212 3.91 -7.45 11.30
CA VAL A 212 3.33 -6.12 11.08
C VAL A 212 2.57 -5.71 12.33
N VAL A 213 3.17 -4.78 13.08
CA VAL A 213 2.51 -4.17 14.23
C VAL A 213 1.54 -3.12 13.72
N TRP A 214 0.25 -3.45 13.76
CA TRP A 214 -0.80 -2.44 13.73
C TRP A 214 -0.84 -1.82 15.13
N ASN A 215 -0.48 -0.54 15.26
CA ASN A 215 -0.70 0.16 16.51
C ASN A 215 -2.21 0.39 16.65
N THR A 216 -2.85 -0.44 17.47
CA THR A 216 -4.31 -0.46 17.66
C THR A 216 -4.82 0.71 18.50
N GLY A 217 -3.93 1.60 18.98
CA GLY A 217 -4.27 2.76 19.79
C GLY A 217 -4.87 2.44 21.17
N MET A 218 -5.18 1.17 21.46
CA MET A 218 -5.53 0.72 22.80
C MET A 218 -4.30 0.84 23.69
N GLN A 219 -4.34 1.80 24.63
CA GLN A 219 -3.47 1.74 25.78
C GLN A 219 -3.72 0.39 26.47
N HIS A 220 -2.68 -0.45 26.48
CA HIS A 220 -2.64 -1.87 26.85
C HIS A 220 -3.06 -2.87 25.75
N PRO A 221 -2.11 -3.37 24.93
CA PRO A 221 -2.20 -4.78 24.57
C PRO A 221 -2.09 -5.57 25.89
N VAL A 222 -3.18 -6.19 26.33
CA VAL A 222 -3.04 -7.29 27.30
C VAL A 222 -2.32 -8.38 26.54
N LEU A 223 -0.99 -8.39 26.65
CA LEU A 223 -0.14 -9.53 26.33
C LEU A 223 -0.53 -10.64 27.30
N SER A 224 -1.59 -11.39 26.98
CA SER A 224 -1.90 -12.64 27.66
C SER A 224 -0.86 -13.66 27.19
N ALA A 225 0.32 -13.65 27.81
CA ALA A 225 1.23 -14.77 27.73
C ALA A 225 0.61 -15.92 28.54
N GLU A 226 -0.19 -16.77 27.89
CA GLU A 226 -0.54 -18.07 28.47
C GLU A 226 0.71 -18.97 28.42
N SER A 227 1.59 -18.80 29.40
CA SER A 227 2.63 -19.79 29.68
C SER A 227 1.97 -20.96 30.40
N GLN A 228 1.64 -22.02 29.66
CA GLN A 228 1.47 -23.33 30.27
C GLN A 228 2.86 -23.86 30.63
N THR A 229 3.26 -23.73 31.90
CA THR A 229 4.29 -24.61 32.49
C THR A 229 3.85 -25.09 33.87
N PRO A 230 4.04 -26.38 34.20
CA PRO A 230 3.68 -26.92 35.50
C PRO A 230 4.66 -26.45 36.58
N GLY A 231 4.13 -26.22 37.77
CA GLY A 231 4.87 -25.68 38.89
C GLY A 231 6.09 -26.51 39.30
N HIS A 232 7.19 -25.81 39.55
CA HIS A 232 8.11 -26.13 40.62
C HIS A 232 8.68 -24.82 41.19
N GLY A 233 8.59 -24.70 42.51
CA GLY A 233 9.10 -23.54 43.24
C GLY A 233 10.63 -23.51 43.28
N VAL A 234 11.14 -22.36 43.74
CA VAL A 234 12.20 -22.17 44.76
C VAL A 234 12.94 -20.84 44.50
N SER A 235 12.82 -19.97 45.51
CA SER A 235 13.81 -19.03 46.09
C SER A 235 14.39 -17.82 45.35
N ARG A 236 14.27 -16.70 46.07
CA ARG A 236 15.02 -15.43 46.05
C ARG A 236 16.55 -15.59 45.85
N SER A 237 17.14 -14.67 45.07
CA SER A 237 18.18 -13.75 45.56
C SER A 237 18.27 -12.49 44.69
N LYS A 238 18.70 -11.40 45.34
CA LYS A 238 18.98 -10.07 44.80
C LYS A 238 20.18 -10.12 43.84
N ASP A 239 20.19 -9.26 42.82
CA ASP A 239 21.11 -8.11 42.77
C ASP A 239 20.83 -7.25 41.54
N THR A 240 20.92 -5.94 41.78
CA THR A 240 20.79 -4.81 40.87
C THR A 240 22.01 -4.71 39.96
N ASP A 241 21.82 -4.56 38.65
CA ASP A 241 22.74 -3.75 37.85
C ASP A 241 22.01 -3.13 36.65
N GLU A 242 22.17 -1.82 36.51
CA GLU A 242 21.52 -0.95 35.53
C GLU A 242 22.17 -1.14 34.16
N ARG A 243 21.41 -1.63 33.18
CA ARG A 243 21.70 -1.45 31.76
C ARG A 243 20.45 -0.93 31.05
N VAL A 244 20.63 0.21 30.40
CA VAL A 244 19.68 0.80 29.45
C VAL A 244 19.58 -0.15 28.26
N ASP A 245 18.60 -1.04 28.30
CA ASP A 245 18.27 -1.92 27.20
C ASP A 245 17.48 -1.13 26.15
N GLN A 246 18.05 -1.06 24.95
CA GLN A 246 17.35 -0.70 23.72
C GLN A 246 16.10 -1.59 23.62
N GLU A 247 14.93 -0.95 23.47
CA GLU A 247 13.64 -1.62 23.31
C GLU A 247 13.73 -2.70 22.22
N GLY A 248 13.84 -3.94 22.69
CA GLY A 248 13.84 -5.12 21.85
C GLY A 248 12.50 -5.24 21.16
N ALA A 249 12.54 -5.52 19.85
CA ALA A 249 11.37 -5.90 19.08
C ALA A 249 10.57 -6.99 19.82
N PRO A 250 9.23 -6.89 19.91
CA PRO A 250 8.44 -7.87 20.64
C PRO A 250 8.61 -9.26 20.02
N ARG A 251 9.14 -10.21 20.80
CA ARG A 251 9.30 -11.59 20.38
C ARG A 251 7.94 -12.30 20.39
N GLY A 252 7.42 -12.62 19.21
CA GLY A 252 6.58 -13.80 18.95
C GLY A 252 5.17 -13.88 19.59
N GLY A 253 4.66 -12.82 20.20
CA GLY A 253 3.28 -12.79 20.70
C GLY A 253 2.27 -12.62 19.57
N LYS A 254 1.19 -13.42 19.57
CA LYS A 254 0.04 -13.19 18.68
C LYS A 254 -0.62 -11.87 19.05
N VAL A 255 -0.73 -10.96 18.09
CA VAL A 255 -1.45 -9.69 18.28
C VAL A 255 -2.94 -9.96 18.12
N VAL A 256 -3.71 -9.64 19.15
CA VAL A 256 -5.16 -9.82 19.19
C VAL A 256 -5.83 -8.46 19.36
N VAL A 257 -6.85 -8.18 18.55
CA VAL A 257 -7.74 -7.04 18.73
C VAL A 257 -9.02 -7.49 19.41
N ARG A 258 -9.52 -6.70 20.36
CA ARG A 258 -10.77 -6.97 21.07
C ARG A 258 -11.76 -5.85 20.84
N PHE A 259 -13.03 -6.20 20.69
CA PHE A 259 -14.11 -5.24 20.49
C PHE A 259 -15.30 -5.60 21.38
N SER A 260 -15.77 -4.63 22.15
CA SER A 260 -17.01 -4.72 22.95
C SER A 260 -18.24 -4.28 22.15
N CYS A 261 -18.04 -3.43 21.14
CA CYS A 261 -19.07 -2.91 20.25
C CYS A 261 -18.52 -2.67 18.83
N LEU A 262 -19.42 -2.43 17.87
CA LEU A 262 -19.07 -2.00 16.53
C LEU A 262 -19.00 -0.46 16.50
N PRO A 263 -18.09 0.13 15.70
CA PRO A 263 -17.94 1.57 15.65
C PRO A 263 -19.17 2.21 15.00
N THR A 264 -19.43 3.45 15.35
CA THR A 264 -20.43 4.26 14.65
C THR A 264 -19.83 4.91 13.40
N GLU A 265 -18.54 5.25 13.45
CA GLU A 265 -17.82 5.97 12.41
C GLU A 265 -16.50 5.30 12.02
N LEU A 266 -16.16 5.42 10.74
CA LEU A 266 -14.90 4.98 10.15
C LEU A 266 -14.19 6.22 9.59
N VAL A 267 -12.92 6.41 9.93
CA VAL A 267 -12.11 7.59 9.57
C VAL A 267 -10.85 7.18 8.83
N LEU A 268 -10.55 7.87 7.74
CA LEU A 268 -9.31 7.76 6.98
C LEU A 268 -8.51 9.05 7.17
N VAL A 269 -7.29 8.92 7.70
CA VAL A 269 -6.38 10.06 7.86
C VAL A 269 -5.40 10.05 6.69
N THR A 270 -5.59 10.95 5.74
CA THR A 270 -4.73 11.07 4.55
C THR A 270 -3.74 12.23 4.66
N GLY A 271 -3.93 13.10 5.67
CA GLY A 271 -3.14 14.31 5.84
C GLY A 271 -3.63 15.44 4.95
N ILE A 272 -3.16 16.66 5.22
CA ILE A 272 -3.74 17.89 4.64
C ILE A 272 -3.54 17.96 3.11
N GLY A 273 -2.53 17.25 2.59
CA GLY A 273 -2.04 17.41 1.22
C GLY A 273 -1.25 18.71 1.07
N ARG A 274 -0.24 18.75 0.19
CA ARG A 274 0.41 20.03 -0.14
C ARG A 274 -0.56 20.79 -1.05
N GLY A 275 -1.11 21.90 -0.57
CA GLY A 275 -1.92 22.79 -1.40
C GLY A 275 -1.13 23.27 -2.62
N ARG A 276 -1.84 23.69 -3.68
CA ARG A 276 -1.30 24.20 -4.96
C ARG A 276 -0.31 25.39 -4.86
N GLY A 277 0.13 25.82 -3.67
CA GLY A 277 0.93 27.03 -3.45
C GLY A 277 2.39 26.84 -2.99
N ASP A 278 2.79 25.68 -2.47
CA ASP A 278 4.15 25.49 -1.93
C ASP A 278 5.00 24.60 -2.85
N GLU A 279 5.44 25.18 -3.97
CA GLU A 279 6.38 24.59 -4.92
C GLU A 279 7.83 24.70 -4.43
N MET A 280 8.29 23.83 -3.54
CA MET A 280 9.73 23.47 -3.41
C MET A 280 9.89 22.14 -2.67
N ASP A 281 9.37 21.04 -3.21
CA ASP A 281 10.06 19.73 -3.11
C ASP A 281 9.36 18.68 -3.98
N GLY A 282 10.11 18.04 -4.86
CA GLY A 282 9.60 17.00 -5.76
C GLY A 282 9.05 15.79 -5.01
N GLY A 283 7.73 15.54 -5.11
CA GLY A 283 7.21 14.17 -5.12
C GLY A 283 6.32 13.68 -3.97
N ILE A 284 5.64 14.54 -3.19
CA ILE A 284 4.68 14.07 -2.16
C ILE A 284 3.28 14.75 -2.24
N GLY A 285 3.05 15.73 -3.13
CA GLY A 285 1.87 16.60 -3.06
C GLY A 285 0.49 16.02 -3.44
N GLY A 286 0.37 14.83 -4.03
CA GLY A 286 -0.90 14.39 -4.67
C GLY A 286 -1.59 13.15 -4.08
N MET A 287 -1.10 12.57 -2.97
CA MET A 287 -1.66 11.30 -2.46
C MET A 287 -3.15 11.39 -2.17
N ARG A 288 -3.58 12.47 -1.48
CA ARG A 288 -4.99 12.68 -1.13
C ARG A 288 -5.89 12.80 -2.35
N GLU A 289 -5.47 13.54 -3.37
CA GLU A 289 -6.26 13.74 -4.59
C GLU A 289 -6.41 12.44 -5.37
N VAL A 290 -5.32 11.68 -5.53
CA VAL A 290 -5.35 10.36 -6.18
C VAL A 290 -6.22 9.40 -5.38
N PHE A 291 -6.04 9.34 -4.07
CA PHE A 291 -6.83 8.48 -3.18
C PHE A 291 -8.31 8.85 -3.20
N GLN A 292 -8.64 10.14 -3.16
CA GLN A 292 -10.02 10.62 -3.26
C GLN A 292 -10.66 10.25 -4.60
N THR A 293 -9.93 10.44 -5.70
CA THR A 293 -10.39 10.04 -7.05
C THR A 293 -10.72 8.55 -7.09
N GLU A 294 -9.89 7.72 -6.44
CA GLU A 294 -10.13 6.28 -6.35
C GLU A 294 -11.34 5.93 -5.48
N LEU A 295 -11.53 6.61 -4.34
CA LEU A 295 -12.74 6.45 -3.52
C LEU A 295 -14.00 6.80 -4.32
N GLU A 296 -13.97 7.88 -5.09
CA GLU A 296 -15.08 8.30 -5.95
C GLU A 296 -15.32 7.30 -7.09
N ARG A 297 -14.26 6.79 -7.72
CA ARG A 297 -14.33 5.79 -8.79
C ARG A 297 -15.06 4.52 -8.35
N VAL A 298 -14.82 4.06 -7.13
CA VAL A 298 -15.47 2.85 -6.57
C VAL A 298 -16.79 3.15 -5.85
N GLY A 299 -17.27 4.40 -5.89
CA GLY A 299 -18.53 4.81 -5.25
C GLY A 299 -18.49 4.71 -3.73
N SER A 300 -17.31 4.80 -3.13
CA SER A 300 -17.08 4.70 -1.70
C SER A 300 -17.89 5.75 -0.92
N PRO A 301 -18.42 5.45 0.28
CA PRO A 301 -19.20 6.40 1.08
C PRO A 301 -18.34 7.37 1.90
N PHE A 302 -17.01 7.23 1.91
CA PHE A 302 -16.12 8.14 2.61
C PHE A 302 -16.18 9.55 2.00
N ARG A 303 -16.28 10.58 2.85
CA ARG A 303 -16.37 11.99 2.45
C ARG A 303 -15.36 12.82 3.22
N VAL A 304 -14.82 13.84 2.57
CA VAL A 304 -13.94 14.82 3.22
C VAL A 304 -14.67 15.48 4.38
N THR A 305 -14.03 15.52 5.55
CA THR A 305 -14.58 16.17 6.75
C THR A 305 -14.19 17.65 6.80
N THR A 306 -14.63 18.36 7.85
CA THR A 306 -14.17 19.73 8.13
C THR A 306 -12.67 19.79 8.43
N ASN A 307 -12.09 18.69 8.92
CA ASN A 307 -10.66 18.56 9.07
C ASN A 307 -10.04 18.26 7.70
N ARG A 308 -9.22 19.19 7.20
CA ARG A 308 -8.60 19.09 5.88
C ARG A 308 -7.70 17.87 5.69
N GLY A 309 -7.43 17.03 6.70
CA GLY A 309 -6.66 15.80 6.55
C GLY A 309 -7.46 14.50 6.61
N GLU A 310 -8.78 14.57 6.77
CA GLU A 310 -9.61 13.42 7.13
C GLU A 310 -10.76 13.20 6.14
N MET A 311 -11.13 11.94 6.01
CA MET A 311 -12.35 11.51 5.35
C MET A 311 -13.07 10.53 6.27
N SER A 312 -14.39 10.64 6.40
CA SER A 312 -15.15 9.72 7.25
C SER A 312 -16.41 9.18 6.60
N ALA A 313 -16.91 8.07 7.13
CA ALA A 313 -18.19 7.48 6.77
C ALA A 313 -18.79 6.77 7.98
N SER A 314 -20.12 6.82 8.11
CA SER A 314 -20.82 5.96 9.07
C SER A 314 -20.63 4.48 8.72
N LEU A 315 -20.48 3.62 9.73
CA LEU A 315 -20.40 2.17 9.53
C LEU A 315 -21.61 1.66 8.72
N GLY A 316 -22.81 2.18 8.99
CA GLY A 316 -24.03 1.81 8.26
C GLY A 316 -23.97 2.10 6.76
N ALA A 317 -23.38 3.23 6.36
CA ALA A 317 -23.18 3.57 4.95
C ALA A 317 -22.15 2.62 4.30
N VAL A 318 -21.06 2.34 5.00
CA VAL A 318 -20.02 1.39 4.55
C VAL A 318 -20.60 -0.02 4.40
N VAL A 319 -21.35 -0.53 5.37
CA VAL A 319 -22.02 -1.84 5.29
C VAL A 319 -22.97 -1.90 4.09
N LYS A 320 -23.78 -0.85 3.88
CA LYS A 320 -24.71 -0.79 2.74
C LYS A 320 -23.97 -0.80 1.41
N TRP A 321 -22.87 -0.06 1.31
CA TRP A 321 -22.02 -0.04 0.11
C TRP A 321 -21.34 -1.40 -0.12
N LEU A 322 -20.73 -1.98 0.93
CA LEU A 322 -20.06 -3.28 0.88
C LEU A 322 -20.98 -4.41 0.40
N ARG A 323 -22.27 -4.39 0.77
CA ARG A 323 -23.26 -5.40 0.32
C ARG A 323 -23.71 -5.24 -1.14
N ARG A 324 -23.61 -4.04 -1.70
CA ARG A 324 -24.14 -3.74 -3.05
C ARG A 324 -23.07 -3.78 -4.12
N SER A 325 -21.91 -3.22 -3.82
CA SER A 325 -20.89 -2.87 -4.82
C SER A 325 -19.49 -2.82 -4.24
N GLY A 326 -19.31 -3.22 -2.97
CA GLY A 326 -17.98 -3.25 -2.37
C GLY A 326 -17.18 -4.48 -2.79
N PRO A 327 -15.93 -4.58 -2.30
CA PRO A 327 -15.09 -5.76 -2.43
C PRO A 327 -15.88 -7.05 -2.30
N GLU A 328 -15.95 -7.85 -3.37
CA GLU A 328 -16.39 -9.24 -3.22
C GLU A 328 -15.35 -9.96 -2.36
N ILE A 329 -15.81 -10.64 -1.31
CA ILE A 329 -14.99 -11.64 -0.65
C ILE A 329 -14.95 -12.84 -1.60
N THR A 330 -14.10 -12.78 -2.62
CA THR A 330 -13.69 -14.03 -3.27
C THR A 330 -12.88 -14.77 -2.23
N ASN A 331 -13.52 -15.78 -1.65
CA ASN A 331 -12.90 -16.72 -0.73
C ASN A 331 -11.93 -17.62 -1.52
N THR A 332 -10.98 -17.03 -2.25
CA THR A 332 -9.98 -17.72 -3.08
C THR A 332 -8.81 -18.22 -2.23
N GLY A 333 -9.11 -18.67 -1.01
CA GLY A 333 -8.22 -19.49 -0.18
C GLY A 333 -8.69 -20.95 -0.04
N ALA A 334 -9.83 -21.30 -0.63
CA ALA A 334 -10.36 -22.67 -0.55
C ALA A 334 -11.04 -23.09 -1.86
N ARG A 335 -10.28 -23.20 -2.94
CA ARG A 335 -10.46 -24.23 -3.99
C ARG A 335 -9.48 -24.07 -5.15
N ARG A 336 -8.66 -25.12 -5.26
CA ARG A 336 -7.88 -25.62 -6.41
C ARG A 336 -6.58 -24.92 -6.73
#